data_AF-S1NUH1-F1
#
_entry.id   AF-S1NUH1-F1
#
_cell.length_a   1.000
_cell.length_b   1.000
_cell.length_c   1.000
_cell.angle_alpha   90.00
_cell.angle_beta   90.00
_cell.angle_gamma   90.00
#
_symmetry.space_group_name_H-M   'P 1'
#
loop_
_entity.id
_entity.type
_entity.pdbx_description
1 polymer ?
#
loop_
_entity_poly.entity_id
_entity_poly.type
_entity_poly.pdbx_seq_one_letter_code
_entity_poly.pdbx_strand_id
1 'polypeptide(L)'
;MPEAITQGETQTEAFEMAQEVLGLALEDYSEYPNPSDISLLKQQYPESTLALVAIDMLAYKKKYHSKKIRKNVTIPEWLNGLAEESDLNFSQILTEALELKLNV
;
A
#
# COMPACT_ATOMS: atom_id res chain seq x y z
N MET A 1 14.61 10.86 0.58
CA MET A 1 14.33 9.94 1.70
C MET A 1 15.64 9.24 2.06
N PRO A 2 16.39 9.71 3.08
CA PRO A 2 17.75 9.23 3.34
C PRO A 2 17.83 7.77 3.79
N GLU A 3 16.79 7.28 4.45
CA GLU A 3 16.70 5.92 5.04
C GLU A 3 16.49 4.82 3.98
N ALA A 4 16.05 5.18 2.77
CA ALA A 4 15.64 4.24 1.73
C ALA A 4 16.85 3.77 0.89
N ILE A 5 17.68 2.91 1.48
CA ILE A 5 18.90 2.36 0.86
C ILE A 5 18.69 0.87 0.59
N THR A 6 18.96 0.43 -0.63
CA THR A 6 18.81 -0.98 -1.05
C THR A 6 19.74 -1.32 -2.21
N GLN A 7 19.78 -2.58 -2.62
CA GLN A 7 20.64 -3.10 -3.68
C GLN A 7 20.05 -4.37 -4.32
N GLY A 8 20.60 -4.80 -5.45
CA GLY A 8 20.29 -6.07 -6.11
C GLY A 8 21.46 -6.55 -6.97
N GLU A 9 21.55 -7.84 -7.24
CA GLU A 9 22.60 -8.45 -8.07
C GLU A 9 22.40 -8.17 -9.56
N THR A 10 21.14 -7.97 -9.96
CA THR A 10 20.75 -7.56 -11.31
C THR A 10 20.04 -6.22 -11.30
N GLN A 11 19.99 -5.54 -12.46
CA GLN A 11 19.24 -4.29 -12.58
C GLN A 11 17.75 -4.49 -12.25
N THR A 12 17.14 -5.59 -12.71
CA THR A 12 15.75 -5.92 -12.40
C THR A 12 15.52 -6.07 -10.91
N GLU A 13 16.36 -6.86 -10.24
CA GLU A 13 16.27 -7.04 -8.79
C GLU A 13 16.49 -5.73 -8.04
N ALA A 14 17.47 -4.91 -8.44
CA ALA A 14 17.69 -3.61 -7.83
C ALA A 14 16.46 -2.68 -7.95
N PHE A 15 15.73 -2.74 -9.06
CA PHE A 15 14.48 -2.02 -9.24
C PHE A 15 13.35 -2.56 -8.35
N GLU A 16 13.19 -3.88 -8.26
CA GLU A 16 12.21 -4.52 -7.38
C GLU A 16 12.48 -4.15 -5.91
N MET A 17 13.74 -4.27 -5.48
CA MET A 17 14.18 -3.91 -4.14
C MET A 17 14.00 -2.41 -3.86
N ALA A 18 14.21 -1.54 -4.86
CA ALA A 18 13.92 -0.11 -4.76
C ALA A 18 12.44 0.19 -4.56
N GLN A 19 11.54 -0.55 -5.23
CA GLN A 19 10.10 -0.42 -4.99
C GLN A 19 9.74 -0.87 -3.57
N GLU A 20 10.28 -1.99 -3.10
CA GLU A 20 9.98 -2.49 -1.76
C GLU A 20 10.45 -1.53 -0.65
N VAL A 21 11.68 -1.03 -0.74
CA VAL A 21 12.21 -0.08 0.25
C VAL A 21 11.48 1.27 0.20
N LEU A 22 11.02 1.70 -0.98
CA LEU A 22 10.20 2.90 -1.11
C LEU A 22 8.86 2.72 -0.40
N GLY A 23 8.22 1.56 -0.54
CA GLY A 23 6.97 1.24 0.16
C GLY A 23 7.14 1.25 1.67
N LEU A 24 8.19 0.61 2.17
CA LEU A 24 8.54 0.62 3.58
C LEU A 24 8.75 2.05 4.10
N ALA A 25 9.56 2.84 3.40
CA ALA A 25 9.90 4.17 3.85
C ALA A 25 8.73 5.18 3.77
N LEU A 26 7.67 4.86 3.01
CA LEU A 26 6.44 5.66 2.92
C LEU A 26 5.31 5.15 3.82
N GLU A 27 5.45 4.01 4.51
CA GLU A 27 4.29 3.34 5.13
C GLU A 27 3.67 4.14 6.29
N ASP A 28 4.52 4.82 7.06
CA ASP A 28 4.12 5.63 8.22
C ASP A 28 3.77 7.09 7.87
N TYR A 29 3.88 7.47 6.59
CA TYR A 29 3.55 8.82 6.15
C TYR A 29 2.04 8.97 5.94
N SER A 30 1.45 9.97 6.61
CA SER A 30 0.07 10.38 6.37
C SER A 30 -0.10 11.18 5.07
N GLU A 31 0.93 11.93 4.69
CA GLU A 31 1.02 12.69 3.44
C GLU A 31 2.38 12.41 2.79
N TYR A 32 2.40 12.15 1.49
CA TYR A 32 3.64 11.82 0.79
C TYR A 32 4.44 13.06 0.43
N PRO A 33 5.78 13.03 0.59
CA PRO A 33 6.61 14.14 0.17
C PRO A 33 6.57 14.30 -1.36
N ASN A 34 6.73 15.54 -1.82
CA ASN A 34 6.87 15.78 -3.25
C ASN A 34 8.16 15.14 -3.79
N PRO A 35 8.12 14.51 -4.97
CA PRO A 35 9.31 13.96 -5.59
C PRO A 35 10.29 15.07 -5.97
N SER A 36 11.59 14.80 -5.82
CA SER A 36 12.66 15.71 -6.24
C SER A 36 12.70 15.89 -7.76
N ASP A 37 13.16 17.05 -8.23
CA ASP A 37 13.37 17.30 -9.66
C ASP A 37 14.53 16.45 -10.20
N ILE A 38 14.25 15.68 -11.25
CA ILE A 38 15.22 14.78 -11.87
C ILE A 38 16.41 15.52 -12.49
N SER A 39 16.21 16.75 -12.97
CA SER A 39 17.23 17.58 -13.62
C SER A 39 18.26 18.08 -12.62
N LEU A 40 17.83 18.37 -11.40
CA LEU A 40 18.72 18.73 -10.28
C LEU A 40 19.54 17.51 -9.84
N LEU A 41 18.90 16.33 -9.72
CA LEU A 41 19.60 15.11 -9.34
C LEU A 41 20.66 14.70 -10.37
N LYS A 42 20.42 14.89 -11.68
CA LYS A 42 21.43 14.61 -12.72
C LYS A 42 22.68 15.46 -12.57
N GLN A 43 22.53 16.71 -12.16
CA GLN A 43 23.67 17.60 -11.93
C GLN A 43 24.47 17.20 -10.68
N GLN A 44 23.77 16.78 -9.63
CA GLN A 44 24.39 16.36 -8.38
C GLN A 44 25.11 15.01 -8.50
N TYR A 45 24.60 14.11 -9.33
CA TYR A 45 25.10 12.75 -9.51
C TYR A 45 25.38 12.44 -11.00
N PRO A 46 26.35 13.12 -11.63
CA PRO A 46 26.56 13.06 -13.09
C PRO A 46 26.99 11.68 -13.60
N GLU A 47 27.70 10.91 -12.77
CA GLU A 47 28.19 9.56 -13.10
C GLU A 47 27.16 8.46 -12.77
N SER A 48 25.99 8.82 -12.23
CA SER A 48 24.96 7.86 -11.81
C SER A 48 23.86 7.73 -12.86
N THR A 49 23.34 6.52 -13.02
CA THR A 49 22.10 6.30 -13.77
C THR A 49 20.92 6.59 -12.86
N LEU A 50 20.06 7.53 -13.25
CA LEU A 50 18.83 7.82 -12.53
C LEU A 50 17.67 7.00 -13.07
N ALA A 51 16.88 6.46 -12.15
CA ALA A 51 15.68 5.69 -12.43
C ALA A 51 14.49 6.29 -11.68
N LEU A 52 13.35 6.40 -12.36
CA LEU A 52 12.09 6.69 -11.69
C LEU A 52 11.51 5.39 -11.16
N VAL A 53 11.17 5.39 -9.88
CA VAL A 53 10.55 4.25 -9.19
C VAL A 53 9.12 4.62 -8.87
N ALA A 54 8.17 3.87 -9.43
CA ALA A 54 6.75 4.02 -9.13
C ALA A 54 6.34 2.93 -8.12
N ILE A 55 5.40 3.27 -7.25
CA ILE A 55 4.81 2.32 -6.30
C ILE A 55 3.30 2.55 -6.18
N ASP A 56 2.56 1.44 -6.13
CA ASP A 56 1.19 1.42 -5.67
C ASP A 56 1.18 1.09 -4.17
N MET A 57 0.94 2.11 -3.35
CA MET A 57 0.92 1.98 -1.89
C MET A 57 -0.25 1.13 -1.39
N LEU A 58 -1.35 1.04 -2.15
CA LEU A 58 -2.46 0.16 -1.81
C LEU A 58 -2.06 -1.31 -2.02
N ALA A 59 -1.46 -1.61 -3.17
CA ALA A 59 -0.93 -2.95 -3.45
C ALA A 59 0.15 -3.36 -2.43
N TYR A 60 1.04 -2.43 -2.06
CA TYR A 60 2.03 -2.63 -1.01
C TYR A 60 1.37 -2.99 0.33
N LYS A 61 0.39 -2.19 0.79
CA LYS A 61 -0.34 -2.47 2.03
C LYS A 61 -1.08 -3.81 1.98
N LYS A 62 -1.68 -4.17 0.85
CA LYS A 62 -2.33 -5.49 0.67
C LYS A 62 -1.31 -6.65 0.78
N LYS A 63 -0.08 -6.48 0.29
CA LYS A 63 0.99 -7.50 0.36
C LYS A 63 1.55 -7.65 1.78
N TYR A 64 1.90 -6.55 2.43
CA TYR A 64 2.65 -6.58 3.70
C TYR A 64 1.79 -6.38 4.97
N HIS A 65 0.61 -5.78 4.85
CA HIS A 65 -0.32 -5.49 5.94
C HIS A 65 -1.66 -6.24 5.80
N SER A 66 -1.60 -7.51 5.37
CA SER A 66 -2.77 -8.36 5.10
C SER A 66 -3.45 -8.96 6.34
N LYS A 67 -2.98 -8.60 7.55
CA LYS A 67 -3.51 -9.16 8.80
C LYS A 67 -4.97 -8.76 8.99
N LYS A 68 -5.86 -9.74 9.12
CA LYS A 68 -7.27 -9.51 9.45
C LYS A 68 -7.39 -8.95 10.86
N ILE A 69 -8.10 -7.82 11.00
CA ILE A 69 -8.37 -7.16 12.28
C ILE A 69 -9.83 -7.38 12.63
N ARG A 70 -10.11 -7.99 13.79
CA ARG A 70 -11.48 -8.16 14.29
C ARG A 70 -12.10 -6.77 14.55
N LYS A 71 -13.29 -6.54 14.00
CA LYS A 71 -14.11 -5.35 14.27
C LYS A 71 -15.42 -5.80 14.93
N ASN A 72 -15.86 -5.06 15.94
CA ASN A 72 -17.19 -5.20 16.50
C ASN A 72 -18.08 -4.17 15.80
N VAL A 73 -19.19 -4.62 15.20
CA VAL A 73 -20.13 -3.77 14.47
C VAL A 73 -21.50 -3.80 15.14
N THR A 74 -22.25 -2.72 15.00
CA THR A 74 -23.62 -2.61 15.50
C THR A 74 -24.56 -2.49 14.31
N ILE A 75 -25.55 -3.37 14.24
CA ILE A 75 -26.58 -3.38 13.20
C ILE A 75 -27.97 -3.51 13.84
N PRO A 76 -29.05 -3.09 13.16
CA PRO A 76 -30.40 -3.33 13.65
C PRO A 76 -30.69 -4.82 13.81
N GLU A 77 -31.45 -5.19 14.84
CA GLU A 77 -31.81 -6.58 15.16
C GLU A 77 -32.50 -7.29 13.98
N TRP A 78 -33.45 -6.62 13.33
CA TRP A 78 -34.16 -7.16 12.18
C TRP A 78 -33.22 -7.52 11.02
N LEU A 79 -32.13 -6.77 10.85
CA LEU A 79 -31.15 -7.02 9.79
C LEU A 79 -30.23 -8.20 10.15
N ASN A 80 -29.89 -8.34 11.43
CA ASN A 80 -29.12 -9.48 11.91
C ASN A 80 -29.88 -10.79 11.66
N GLY A 81 -31.17 -10.84 12.04
CA GLY A 81 -32.00 -12.02 11.84
C GLY A 81 -32.08 -12.44 10.37
N LEU A 82 -32.37 -11.50 9.47
CA LEU A 82 -32.43 -11.78 8.02
C LEU A 82 -31.09 -12.27 7.45
N ALA A 83 -29.97 -11.72 7.92
CA ALA A 83 -28.64 -12.12 7.47
C ALA A 83 -28.25 -13.51 7.97
N GLU A 84 -28.58 -13.85 9.22
CA GLU A 84 -28.34 -15.19 9.80
C GLU A 84 -29.22 -16.26 9.13
N GLU A 85 -30.50 -15.98 8.89
CA GLU A 85 -31.41 -16.86 8.15
C GLU A 85 -30.92 -17.16 6.73
N SER A 86 -30.20 -16.20 6.14
CA SER A 86 -29.65 -16.28 4.79
C SER A 86 -28.19 -16.79 4.75
N ASP A 87 -27.64 -17.24 5.89
CA ASP A 87 -26.25 -17.73 6.05
C ASP A 87 -25.18 -16.75 5.51
N LEU A 88 -25.40 -15.45 5.73
CA LEU A 88 -24.51 -14.41 5.23
C LEU A 88 -23.26 -14.24 6.10
N ASN A 89 -22.11 -14.05 5.43
CA ASN A 89 -20.85 -13.76 6.10
C ASN A 89 -20.67 -12.26 6.35
N PHE A 90 -20.98 -11.81 7.56
CA PHE A 90 -20.84 -10.40 7.96
C PHE A 90 -19.45 -9.81 7.72
N SER A 91 -18.39 -10.59 7.97
CA SER A 91 -17.01 -10.13 7.81
C SER A 91 -16.68 -9.88 6.33
N GLN A 92 -17.11 -10.79 5.47
CA GLN A 92 -16.94 -10.64 4.02
C GLN A 92 -17.74 -9.46 3.49
N ILE A 93 -19.03 -9.37 3.80
CA ILE A 93 -19.91 -8.29 3.33
C ILE A 93 -19.39 -6.93 3.79
N LEU A 94 -18.95 -6.81 5.05
CA LEU A 94 -18.34 -5.58 5.56
C LEU A 94 -17.08 -5.23 4.77
N THR A 95 -16.23 -6.22 4.46
CA THR A 95 -15.00 -6.01 3.70
C THR A 95 -15.33 -5.50 2.28
N GLU A 96 -16.20 -6.19 1.56
CA GLU A 96 -16.63 -5.82 0.19
C GLU A 96 -17.27 -4.43 0.16
N ALA A 97 -18.12 -4.11 1.15
CA ALA A 97 -18.76 -2.79 1.25
C ALA A 97 -17.73 -1.67 1.51
N LEU A 98 -16.70 -1.93 2.31
CA LEU A 98 -15.62 -0.98 2.56
C LEU A 98 -14.75 -0.80 1.32
N GLU A 99 -14.38 -1.87 0.64
CA GLU A 99 -13.62 -1.82 -0.62
C GLU A 99 -14.36 -0.99 -1.68
N LEU A 100 -15.65 -1.25 -1.84
CA LEU A 100 -16.52 -0.48 -2.75
C LEU A 100 -16.59 1.01 -2.37
N LYS A 101 -16.72 1.33 -1.07
CA LYS A 101 -16.83 2.72 -0.59
C LYS A 101 -15.52 3.49 -0.68
N LEU A 102 -14.39 2.80 -0.53
CA LEU A 102 -13.05 3.38 -0.59
C LEU A 102 -12.46 3.35 -2.01
N ASN A 103 -13.12 2.64 -2.94
CA ASN A 103 -12.66 2.45 -4.31
C ASN A 103 -11.26 1.81 -4.37
N VAL A 104 -11.10 0.71 -3.64
CA VAL A 104 -9.85 -0.05 -3.45
C VAL A 104 -10.00 -1.53 -3.76
#